data_AF-A0A498S6W6-F1
#
_entry.id   AF-A0A498S6W6-F1
#
_cell.length_a   1.000
_cell.length_b   1.000
_cell.length_c   1.000
_cell.angle_alpha   90.00
_cell.angle_beta   90.00
_cell.angle_gamma   90.00
#
_symmetry.space_group_name_H-M   'P 1'
#
loop_
_entity.id
_entity.type
_entity.pdbx_description
1 polymer ?
#
loop_
_entity_poly.entity_id
_entity_poly.type
_entity_poly.pdbx_seq_one_letter_code
_entity_poly.pdbx_strand_id
1 'polypeptide(L)'
;MAEKSARTDQFTVWAREKRAMFIPEKGLLWRVKNSNRMAENANRQILATGYLTMVKRKDVLSNLGPVILEILFRENPLGQLVAALKEFSAETVREFLSNLRFLLVSESDAEISDITFLLSHSPLLIAFSYRTQRRGISDEKFEGLFPALSNTEIRLIDLNGCCPNKELELVIKNLNVGLVRFHRDPGINVSFLCAQIETFENTKLLNSAVEFIVAQGIHPGIENSGIRFLRHLKNVFPAMKNIFWDWSVMMPTLSQVNDEVIDCLNEFSRLYKEMGMNLLSILFFMSSEGSEEIMDEIWKHLETFNLPNARMRRVIRDDKPHHCPPYMFFMAGTSEKINRLEKIVCEERIVEPDLRHFIYIQNRTIDIYNSENIYEFMGFDFKIDG
;
A
#
# COMPACT_ATOMS: atom_id res chain seq x y z
N MET A 1 -41.70 17.29 27.39
CA MET A 1 -41.29 17.87 26.09
C MET A 1 -40.01 17.19 25.67
N ALA A 2 -40.00 16.58 24.49
CA ALA A 2 -38.93 15.74 23.99
C ALA A 2 -37.85 16.56 23.28
N GLU A 3 -36.66 16.67 23.87
CA GLU A 3 -35.43 16.98 23.14
C GLU A 3 -34.83 15.67 22.61
N LYS A 4 -35.47 15.08 21.61
CA LYS A 4 -34.96 13.98 20.80
C LYS A 4 -35.38 14.22 19.36
N SER A 5 -34.78 15.16 18.60
CA SER A 5 -35.08 15.20 17.15
C SER A 5 -34.23 16.06 16.19
N ALA A 6 -33.02 16.53 16.50
CA ALA A 6 -32.27 17.38 15.53
C ALA A 6 -30.83 16.96 15.20
N ARG A 7 -30.12 16.26 16.09
CA ARG A 7 -28.71 15.90 15.89
C ARG A 7 -28.47 14.57 15.15
N THR A 8 -29.51 13.83 14.80
CA THR A 8 -29.38 12.47 14.23
C THR A 8 -29.08 12.44 12.73
N ASP A 9 -29.36 13.51 11.98
CA ASP A 9 -29.22 13.52 10.51
C ASP A 9 -27.93 14.17 9.99
N GLN A 10 -27.05 14.63 10.89
CA GLN A 10 -25.80 15.29 10.55
C GLN A 10 -24.62 14.63 11.25
N PHE A 11 -23.44 14.76 10.68
CA PHE A 11 -22.19 14.42 11.36
C PHE A 11 -21.08 15.40 11.01
N THR A 12 -20.14 15.54 11.94
CA THR A 12 -18.99 16.42 11.78
C THR A 12 -17.91 15.70 10.97
N VAL A 13 -17.42 16.37 9.94
CA VAL A 13 -16.29 15.92 9.13
C VAL A 13 -15.26 17.01 9.12
N TRP A 14 -13.99 16.64 9.26
CA TRP A 14 -12.90 17.55 8.94
C TRP A 14 -12.66 17.52 7.43
N ALA A 15 -12.63 18.70 6.81
CA ALA A 15 -12.33 18.86 5.40
C ALA A 15 -11.04 19.68 5.26
N ARG A 16 -10.14 19.22 4.40
CA ARG A 16 -8.93 19.96 4.06
C ARG A 16 -9.29 21.25 3.34
N GLU A 17 -8.59 22.34 3.65
CA GLU A 17 -8.77 23.61 2.95
C GLU A 17 -8.36 23.46 1.48
N LYS A 18 -9.29 23.74 0.56
CA LYS A 18 -9.00 23.70 -0.88
C LYS A 18 -8.00 24.81 -1.20
N ARG A 19 -6.83 24.46 -1.74
CA ARG A 19 -6.05 25.44 -2.52
C ARG A 19 -6.93 25.86 -3.69
N ALA A 20 -6.97 27.16 -4.00
CA ALA A 20 -7.96 27.82 -4.86
C ALA A 20 -8.03 27.38 -6.35
N MET A 21 -7.63 26.16 -6.69
CA MET A 21 -7.80 25.59 -8.03
C MET A 21 -8.96 24.58 -8.02
N PHE A 22 -9.91 24.79 -8.93
CA PHE A 22 -11.00 23.87 -9.22
C PHE A 22 -10.44 22.53 -9.72
N ILE A 23 -10.20 21.58 -8.81
CA ILE A 23 -9.94 20.19 -9.15
C ILE A 23 -11.30 19.48 -9.21
N PRO A 24 -11.62 18.75 -10.30
CA PRO A 24 -12.83 17.93 -10.37
C PRO A 24 -12.94 17.02 -9.14
N GLU A 25 -14.15 16.68 -8.71
CA GLU A 25 -14.43 15.71 -7.62
C GLU A 25 -13.95 14.27 -7.92
N LYS A 26 -13.04 14.09 -8.88
CA LYS A 26 -12.34 12.83 -9.13
C LYS A 26 -11.29 12.65 -8.04
N GLY A 27 -11.43 11.61 -7.25
CA GLY A 27 -10.41 11.21 -6.27
C GLY A 27 -10.72 11.61 -4.82
N LEU A 28 -11.99 11.71 -4.42
CA LEU A 28 -12.37 11.95 -3.03
C LEU A 28 -11.76 10.90 -2.09
N LEU A 29 -10.91 11.34 -1.16
CA LEU A 29 -10.33 10.51 -0.10
C LEU A 29 -11.12 10.69 1.19
N TRP A 30 -11.72 9.61 1.65
CA TRP A 30 -12.27 9.52 3.00
C TRP A 30 -11.30 8.81 3.94
N ARG A 31 -11.14 9.37 5.14
CA ARG A 31 -10.45 8.72 6.24
C ARG A 31 -11.40 8.49 7.40
N VAL A 32 -11.37 7.28 7.95
CA VAL A 32 -12.04 6.92 9.17
C VAL A 32 -10.97 6.72 10.23
N LYS A 33 -10.89 7.63 11.20
CA LYS A 33 -9.86 7.61 12.24
C LYS A 33 -10.31 8.31 13.51
N ASN A 34 -9.62 8.05 14.61
CA ASN A 34 -9.88 8.69 15.88
C ASN A 34 -9.69 10.23 15.80
N SER A 35 -10.58 10.97 16.46
CA SER A 35 -10.55 12.45 16.48
C SER A 35 -9.24 13.05 17.01
N ASN A 36 -8.54 12.35 17.92
CA ASN A 36 -7.24 12.78 18.45
C ASN A 36 -6.12 12.80 17.40
N ARG A 37 -6.39 12.29 16.19
CA ARG A 37 -5.45 12.24 15.06
C ARG A 37 -5.96 13.04 13.86
N MET A 38 -6.84 14.01 14.08
CA MET A 38 -7.35 14.90 13.03
C MET A 38 -6.19 15.52 12.23
N ALA A 39 -6.37 15.65 10.92
CA ALA A 39 -5.38 16.12 9.95
C ALA A 39 -4.11 15.25 9.78
N GLU A 40 -3.88 14.22 10.59
CA GLU A 40 -2.76 13.27 10.39
C GLU A 40 -2.99 12.33 9.19
N ASN A 41 -2.00 12.16 8.31
CA ASN A 41 -2.04 11.11 7.28
C ASN A 41 -1.70 9.71 7.86
N ALA A 42 -1.75 8.68 7.03
CA ALA A 42 -1.35 7.31 7.41
C ALA A 42 0.09 7.20 7.94
N ASN A 43 0.98 8.14 7.55
CA ASN A 43 2.37 8.24 8.00
C ASN A 43 2.53 9.16 9.24
N ARG A 44 1.42 9.54 9.89
CA ARG A 44 1.39 10.39 11.09
C ARG A 44 1.95 11.81 10.89
N GLN A 45 1.94 12.30 9.65
CA GLN A 45 2.28 13.68 9.31
C GLN A 45 1.02 14.53 9.25
N ILE A 46 1.08 15.76 9.78
CA ILE A 46 -0.04 16.70 9.75
C ILE A 46 -0.17 17.30 8.34
N LEU A 47 -1.31 17.07 7.70
CA LEU A 47 -1.60 17.53 6.34
C LEU A 47 -2.33 18.87 6.33
N ALA A 48 -1.56 19.96 6.26
CA ALA A 48 -2.05 21.31 5.94
C ALA A 48 -3.23 21.80 6.82
N THR A 49 -3.71 23.02 6.54
CA THR A 49 -4.88 23.60 7.21
C THR A 49 -6.18 22.98 6.70
N GLY A 50 -7.20 22.97 7.57
CA GLY A 50 -8.54 22.49 7.24
C GLY A 50 -9.53 22.94 8.29
N TYR A 51 -10.80 22.59 8.09
CA TYR A 51 -11.89 23.06 8.92
C TYR A 51 -12.89 21.95 9.22
N LEU A 52 -13.54 22.05 10.37
CA LEU A 52 -14.66 21.19 10.72
C LEU A 52 -15.91 21.71 10.03
N THR A 53 -16.67 20.81 9.41
CA THR A 53 -17.96 21.13 8.81
C THR A 53 -18.97 20.07 9.19
N MET A 54 -20.22 20.49 9.43
CA MET A 54 -21.32 19.56 9.59
C MET A 54 -21.89 19.23 8.21
N VAL A 55 -22.04 17.95 7.92
CA VAL A 55 -22.65 17.45 6.68
C VAL A 55 -23.88 16.63 7.00
N LYS A 56 -24.94 16.76 6.19
CA LYS A 56 -26.12 15.92 6.33
C LYS A 56 -25.81 14.52 5.79
N ARG A 57 -26.29 13.49 6.47
CA ARG A 57 -26.13 12.08 6.07
C ARG A 57 -26.56 11.85 4.62
N LYS A 58 -27.73 12.38 4.23
CA LYS A 58 -28.25 12.26 2.85
C LYS A 58 -27.37 12.94 1.80
N ASP A 59 -26.79 14.08 2.13
CA ASP A 59 -25.95 14.83 1.20
C ASP A 59 -24.61 14.11 0.99
N VAL A 60 -24.08 13.46 2.04
CA VAL A 60 -22.89 12.62 1.94
C VAL A 60 -23.12 11.42 1.03
N LEU A 61 -24.23 10.70 1.25
CA LEU A 61 -24.52 9.48 0.51
C LEU A 61 -24.73 9.72 -0.98
N SER A 62 -25.29 10.88 -1.35
CA SER A 62 -25.57 11.23 -2.74
C SER A 62 -24.41 11.90 -3.46
N ASN A 63 -23.59 12.73 -2.77
CA ASN A 63 -22.61 13.59 -3.43
C ASN A 63 -21.16 13.38 -2.99
N LEU A 64 -20.91 12.70 -1.88
CA LEU A 64 -19.57 12.59 -1.28
C LEU A 64 -19.10 11.14 -1.18
N GLY A 65 -19.47 10.30 -2.15
CA GLY A 65 -19.00 8.92 -2.28
C GLY A 65 -17.48 8.84 -2.44
N PRO A 66 -16.76 8.02 -1.64
CA PRO A 66 -15.30 7.93 -1.70
C PRO A 66 -14.81 7.24 -2.96
N VAL A 67 -13.69 7.72 -3.51
CA VAL A 67 -12.85 6.96 -4.46
C VAL A 67 -11.80 6.15 -3.71
N ILE A 68 -11.32 6.70 -2.59
CA ILE A 68 -10.38 6.06 -1.68
C ILE A 68 -10.99 6.11 -0.29
N LEU A 69 -11.04 4.97 0.39
CA LEU A 69 -11.43 4.86 1.79
C LEU A 69 -10.25 4.31 2.59
N GLU A 70 -9.71 5.14 3.46
CA GLU A 70 -8.67 4.81 4.42
C GLU A 70 -9.29 4.61 5.81
N ILE A 71 -9.03 3.46 6.43
CA ILE A 71 -9.42 3.17 7.81
C ILE A 71 -8.12 3.13 8.61
N LEU A 72 -7.88 4.15 9.43
CA LEU A 72 -6.57 4.40 10.02
C LEU A 72 -6.62 4.38 11.54
N PHE A 73 -5.59 3.75 12.11
CA PHE A 73 -5.29 3.72 13.53
C PHE A 73 -6.35 3.03 14.39
N ARG A 74 -6.00 2.77 15.64
CA ARG A 74 -6.91 2.18 16.62
C ARG A 74 -7.99 3.16 17.06
N GLU A 75 -9.06 2.61 17.63
CA GLU A 75 -10.19 3.38 18.16
C GLU A 75 -10.81 4.29 17.09
N ASN A 76 -10.75 3.86 15.83
CA ASN A 76 -11.40 4.57 14.75
C ASN A 76 -12.92 4.27 14.78
N PRO A 77 -13.76 5.21 14.33
CA PRO A 77 -15.21 5.10 14.44
C PRO A 77 -15.83 4.29 13.28
N LEU A 78 -15.13 3.31 12.69
CA LEU A 78 -15.67 2.54 11.55
C LEU A 78 -16.98 1.84 11.88
N GLY A 79 -17.08 1.21 13.06
CA GLY A 79 -18.31 0.55 13.47
C GLY A 79 -19.51 1.49 13.53
N GLN A 80 -19.29 2.77 13.90
CA GLN A 80 -20.34 3.79 13.88
C GLN A 80 -20.75 4.14 12.45
N LEU A 81 -19.78 4.32 11.55
CA LEU A 81 -20.04 4.60 10.13
C LEU A 81 -20.82 3.44 9.49
N VAL A 82 -20.39 2.21 9.70
CA VAL A 82 -21.04 1.03 9.13
C VAL A 82 -22.44 0.82 9.73
N ALA A 83 -22.61 1.04 11.04
CA ALA A 83 -23.94 1.01 11.65
C ALA A 83 -24.89 2.03 11.00
N ALA A 84 -24.42 3.26 10.77
CA ALA A 84 -25.19 4.28 10.08
C ALA A 84 -25.50 3.91 8.62
N LEU A 85 -24.54 3.32 7.89
CA LEU A 85 -24.78 2.85 6.51
C LEU A 85 -25.85 1.74 6.47
N LYS A 86 -25.87 0.85 7.47
CA LYS A 86 -26.87 -0.23 7.59
C LYS A 86 -28.30 0.27 7.86
N GLU A 87 -28.48 1.53 8.24
CA GLU A 87 -29.82 2.16 8.35
C GLU A 87 -30.44 2.48 6.97
N PHE A 88 -29.64 2.46 5.90
CA PHE A 88 -30.09 2.71 4.53
C PHE A 88 -30.30 1.43 3.74
N SER A 89 -30.99 1.53 2.59
CA SER A 89 -31.13 0.40 1.68
C SER A 89 -29.78 -0.02 1.08
N ALA A 90 -29.65 -1.30 0.72
CA ALA A 90 -28.42 -1.82 0.10
C ALA A 90 -28.07 -1.07 -1.20
N GLU A 91 -29.07 -0.64 -1.97
CA GLU A 91 -28.89 0.17 -3.18
C GLU A 91 -28.28 1.53 -2.87
N THR A 92 -28.74 2.20 -1.80
CA THR A 92 -28.22 3.50 -1.38
C THR A 92 -26.75 3.39 -0.95
N VAL A 93 -26.41 2.32 -0.22
CA VAL A 93 -25.02 2.07 0.21
C VAL A 93 -24.13 1.74 -1.00
N ARG A 94 -24.63 0.95 -1.96
CA ARG A 94 -23.92 0.66 -3.21
C ARG A 94 -23.70 1.91 -4.05
N GLU A 95 -24.66 2.83 -4.09
CA GLU A 95 -24.51 4.11 -4.78
C GLU A 95 -23.40 4.94 -4.14
N PHE A 96 -23.40 5.05 -2.81
CA PHE A 96 -22.35 5.75 -2.06
C PHE A 96 -20.94 5.17 -2.32
N LEU A 97 -20.82 3.84 -2.38
CA LEU A 97 -19.54 3.14 -2.61
C LEU A 97 -19.27 2.82 -4.09
N SER A 98 -20.12 3.28 -5.02
CA SER A 98 -20.03 2.94 -6.44
C SER A 98 -18.70 3.36 -7.08
N ASN A 99 -18.13 4.47 -6.60
CA ASN A 99 -16.86 5.00 -7.07
C ASN A 99 -15.65 4.53 -6.27
N LEU A 100 -15.84 3.70 -5.24
CA LEU A 100 -14.73 3.21 -4.43
C LEU A 100 -13.80 2.34 -5.28
N ARG A 101 -12.51 2.69 -5.28
CA ARG A 101 -11.44 1.98 -6.00
C ARG A 101 -10.41 1.40 -5.02
N PHE A 102 -10.19 2.05 -3.88
CA PHE A 102 -9.19 1.67 -2.89
C PHE A 102 -9.84 1.55 -1.51
N LEU A 103 -9.69 0.40 -0.88
CA LEU A 103 -10.02 0.19 0.53
C LEU A 103 -8.73 -0.16 1.27
N LEU A 104 -8.24 0.78 2.07
CA LEU A 104 -6.96 0.70 2.74
C LEU A 104 -7.16 0.70 4.25
N VAL A 105 -6.94 -0.44 4.90
CA VAL A 105 -7.02 -0.56 6.36
C VAL A 105 -5.60 -0.55 6.92
N SER A 106 -5.32 0.32 7.89
CA SER A 106 -3.97 0.52 8.42
C SER A 106 -3.96 0.73 9.92
N GLU A 107 -3.17 -0.08 10.64
CA GLU A 107 -3.02 -0.02 12.10
C GLU A 107 -4.37 0.00 12.85
N SER A 108 -5.39 -0.59 12.23
CA SER A 108 -6.78 -0.52 12.68
C SER A 108 -7.13 -1.70 13.58
N ASP A 109 -8.07 -1.48 14.48
CA ASP A 109 -8.82 -2.47 15.25
C ASP A 109 -10.24 -2.68 14.70
N ALA A 110 -10.40 -2.49 13.39
CA ALA A 110 -11.70 -2.61 12.73
C ALA A 110 -12.15 -4.08 12.74
N GLU A 111 -13.43 -4.29 13.02
CA GLU A 111 -14.00 -5.63 12.97
C GLU A 111 -14.07 -6.14 11.52
N ILE A 112 -13.75 -7.43 11.34
CA ILE A 112 -13.75 -8.07 10.02
C ILE A 112 -15.15 -7.98 9.37
N SER A 113 -16.21 -8.08 10.16
CA SER A 113 -17.58 -7.97 9.68
C SER A 113 -17.90 -6.61 9.05
N ASP A 114 -17.32 -5.52 9.56
CA ASP A 114 -17.51 -4.18 9.02
C ASP A 114 -16.72 -3.99 7.72
N ILE A 115 -15.54 -4.59 7.61
CA ILE A 115 -14.74 -4.60 6.38
C ILE A 115 -15.44 -5.45 5.30
N THR A 116 -15.91 -6.65 5.66
CA THR A 116 -16.70 -7.53 4.80
C THR A 116 -17.95 -6.81 4.28
N PHE A 117 -18.62 -6.02 5.13
CA PHE A 117 -19.75 -5.20 4.70
C PHE A 117 -19.36 -4.21 3.61
N LEU A 118 -18.28 -3.45 3.79
CA LEU A 118 -17.80 -2.49 2.79
C LEU A 118 -17.41 -3.18 1.47
N LEU A 119 -16.65 -4.28 1.53
CA LEU A 119 -16.27 -5.07 0.35
C LEU A 119 -17.49 -5.51 -0.45
N SER A 120 -18.52 -6.04 0.23
CA SER A 120 -19.74 -6.57 -0.39
C SER A 120 -20.59 -5.51 -1.10
N HIS A 121 -20.32 -4.22 -0.86
CA HIS A 121 -21.04 -3.08 -1.46
C HIS A 121 -20.15 -2.25 -2.39
N SER A 122 -18.93 -2.70 -2.70
CA SER A 122 -17.93 -1.96 -3.48
C SER A 122 -17.61 -2.66 -4.81
N PRO A 123 -18.49 -2.58 -5.83
CA PRO A 123 -18.37 -3.39 -7.04
C PRO A 123 -17.16 -3.06 -7.91
N LEU A 124 -16.60 -1.85 -7.79
CA LEU A 124 -15.50 -1.38 -8.61
C LEU A 124 -14.16 -1.32 -7.86
N LEU A 125 -14.08 -2.00 -6.71
CA LEU A 125 -12.86 -2.04 -5.91
C LEU A 125 -11.73 -2.72 -6.71
N ILE A 126 -10.62 -2.01 -6.91
CA ILE A 126 -9.45 -2.52 -7.64
C ILE A 126 -8.27 -2.82 -6.72
N ALA A 127 -8.21 -2.19 -5.56
CA ALA A 127 -7.09 -2.30 -4.64
C ALA A 127 -7.57 -2.48 -3.20
N PHE A 128 -6.99 -3.46 -2.52
CA PHE A 128 -7.28 -3.75 -1.13
C PHE A 128 -5.99 -3.88 -0.33
N SER A 129 -5.97 -3.23 0.83
CA SER A 129 -4.87 -3.36 1.79
C SER A 129 -5.47 -3.60 3.16
N TYR A 130 -5.00 -4.65 3.85
CA TYR A 130 -5.44 -4.97 5.19
C TYR A 130 -4.25 -5.08 6.14
N ARG A 131 -3.97 -3.99 6.84
CA ARG A 131 -2.87 -3.88 7.79
C ARG A 131 -3.39 -3.74 9.20
N THR A 132 -3.24 -4.82 9.94
CA THR A 132 -3.67 -4.93 11.34
C THR A 132 -2.51 -4.66 12.28
N GLN A 133 -2.81 -4.74 13.56
CA GLN A 133 -1.84 -4.57 14.64
C GLN A 133 -0.65 -5.54 14.50
N ARG A 134 0.46 -5.27 15.20
CA ARG A 134 1.66 -6.14 15.25
C ARG A 134 1.40 -7.62 15.53
N ARG A 135 0.26 -7.99 16.12
CA ARG A 135 -0.11 -9.38 16.43
C ARG A 135 -0.89 -10.09 15.33
N GLY A 136 -1.26 -9.40 14.25
CA GLY A 136 -2.06 -9.99 13.19
C GLY A 136 -3.52 -10.26 13.59
N ILE A 137 -4.21 -11.04 12.77
CA ILE A 137 -5.48 -11.70 13.03
C ILE A 137 -5.31 -13.22 12.90
N SER A 138 -6.26 -14.01 13.38
CA SER A 138 -6.21 -15.46 13.20
C SER A 138 -6.52 -15.87 11.76
N ASP A 139 -6.03 -17.05 11.36
CA ASP A 139 -6.30 -17.65 10.05
C ASP A 139 -7.83 -17.75 9.80
N GLU A 140 -8.62 -18.14 10.81
CA GLU A 140 -10.08 -18.28 10.67
C GLU A 140 -10.78 -16.94 10.44
N LYS A 141 -10.30 -15.86 11.07
CA LYS A 141 -10.84 -14.51 10.83
C LYS A 141 -10.57 -14.05 9.41
N PHE A 142 -9.39 -14.34 8.88
CA PHE A 142 -9.05 -13.99 7.49
C PHE A 142 -9.83 -14.85 6.50
N GLU A 143 -10.00 -16.14 6.76
CA GLU A 143 -10.86 -17.03 5.98
C GLU A 143 -12.31 -16.53 5.91
N GLY A 144 -12.84 -15.94 7.00
CA GLY A 144 -14.16 -15.31 7.00
C GLY A 144 -14.28 -14.05 6.13
N LEU A 145 -13.19 -13.31 5.94
CA LEU A 145 -13.11 -12.14 5.05
C LEU A 145 -13.04 -12.55 3.57
N PHE A 146 -12.37 -13.67 3.30
CA PHE A 146 -11.97 -14.07 1.96
C PHE A 146 -13.12 -14.19 0.94
N PRO A 147 -14.31 -14.73 1.26
CA PRO A 147 -15.42 -14.80 0.31
C PRO A 147 -15.87 -13.45 -0.23
N ALA A 148 -15.88 -12.41 0.61
CA ALA A 148 -16.21 -11.06 0.15
C ALA A 148 -15.08 -10.50 -0.73
N LEU A 149 -13.83 -10.79 -0.38
CA LEU A 149 -12.66 -10.40 -1.16
C LEU A 149 -12.64 -11.07 -2.54
N SER A 150 -12.88 -12.38 -2.62
CA SER A 150 -12.87 -13.15 -3.87
C SER A 150 -14.01 -12.78 -4.81
N ASN A 151 -15.12 -12.27 -4.28
CA ASN A 151 -16.23 -11.77 -5.08
C ASN A 151 -15.97 -10.38 -5.67
N THR A 152 -14.91 -9.71 -5.24
CA THR A 152 -14.47 -8.43 -5.83
C THR A 152 -13.40 -8.64 -6.89
N GLU A 153 -13.39 -7.79 -7.93
CA GLU A 153 -12.40 -7.84 -9.01
C GLU A 153 -11.09 -7.12 -8.63
N ILE A 154 -10.52 -7.45 -7.47
CA ILE A 154 -9.28 -6.82 -7.00
C ILE A 154 -8.12 -7.18 -7.91
N ARG A 155 -7.36 -6.15 -8.27
CA ARG A 155 -6.15 -6.24 -9.11
C ARG A 155 -4.87 -5.96 -8.34
N LEU A 156 -4.96 -5.29 -7.19
CA LEU A 156 -3.81 -4.89 -6.38
C LEU A 156 -4.05 -5.26 -4.92
N ILE A 157 -3.06 -5.88 -4.30
CA ILE A 157 -3.17 -6.30 -2.91
C ILE A 157 -1.88 -6.08 -2.12
N ASP A 158 -2.03 -5.62 -0.89
CA ASP A 158 -0.96 -5.64 0.11
C ASP A 158 -1.04 -6.96 0.90
N LEU A 159 0.11 -7.61 1.07
CA LEU A 159 0.34 -8.75 1.96
C LEU A 159 1.35 -8.31 3.02
N ASN A 160 1.10 -8.59 4.29
CA ASN A 160 1.94 -8.08 5.38
C ASN A 160 2.17 -9.08 6.50
N GLY A 161 1.71 -10.33 6.35
CA GLY A 161 1.91 -11.34 7.38
C GLY A 161 1.01 -11.12 8.59
N CYS A 162 -0.05 -10.31 8.47
CA CYS A 162 -1.09 -10.20 9.48
C CYS A 162 -1.79 -11.54 9.72
N CYS A 163 -1.67 -12.50 8.81
CA CYS A 163 -2.25 -13.82 8.91
C CYS A 163 -1.15 -14.84 8.57
N PRO A 164 -0.75 -15.70 9.53
CA PRO A 164 0.47 -16.46 9.42
C PRO A 164 0.45 -17.49 8.29
N ASN A 165 -0.69 -18.09 7.94
CA ASN A 165 -0.71 -19.13 6.89
C ASN A 165 -1.65 -18.82 5.73
N LYS A 166 -2.86 -18.32 6.02
CA LYS A 166 -3.94 -18.30 5.02
C LYS A 166 -3.91 -17.11 4.08
N GLU A 167 -3.30 -15.99 4.45
CA GLU A 167 -3.25 -14.80 3.59
C GLU A 167 -2.54 -15.08 2.27
N LEU A 168 -1.31 -15.59 2.32
CA LEU A 168 -0.55 -15.91 1.11
C LEU A 168 -1.21 -17.01 0.29
N GLU A 169 -1.62 -18.11 0.95
CA GLU A 169 -2.25 -19.25 0.28
C GLU A 169 -3.51 -18.81 -0.46
N LEU A 170 -4.43 -18.13 0.21
CA LEU A 170 -5.72 -17.78 -0.38
C LEU A 170 -5.58 -16.72 -1.46
N VAL A 171 -4.77 -15.68 -1.22
CA VAL A 171 -4.60 -14.59 -2.18
C VAL A 171 -3.88 -15.09 -3.44
N ILE A 172 -2.71 -15.72 -3.29
CA ILE A 172 -1.89 -16.11 -4.45
C ILE A 172 -2.58 -17.20 -5.26
N LYS A 173 -3.27 -18.15 -4.60
CA LYS A 173 -3.91 -19.28 -5.28
C LYS A 173 -5.22 -18.90 -5.97
N ASN A 174 -6.00 -18.00 -5.38
CA ASN A 174 -7.40 -17.82 -5.79
C ASN A 174 -7.72 -16.42 -6.33
N LEU A 175 -6.86 -15.42 -6.14
CA LEU A 175 -7.10 -14.08 -6.68
C LEU A 175 -6.28 -13.81 -7.95
N ASN A 176 -6.95 -13.23 -8.94
CA ASN A 176 -6.36 -12.80 -10.21
C ASN A 176 -5.75 -11.40 -10.08
N VAL A 177 -4.77 -11.24 -9.19
CA VAL A 177 -4.13 -9.96 -8.90
C VAL A 177 -2.98 -9.67 -9.86
N GLY A 178 -2.93 -8.44 -10.39
CA GLY A 178 -1.87 -7.96 -11.26
C GLY A 178 -0.67 -7.38 -10.51
N LEU A 179 -0.87 -6.96 -9.25
CA LEU A 179 0.17 -6.42 -8.39
C LEU A 179 0.07 -6.98 -6.97
N VAL A 180 1.19 -7.47 -6.46
CA VAL A 180 1.34 -7.91 -5.07
C VAL A 180 2.42 -7.08 -4.40
N ARG A 181 2.07 -6.47 -3.26
CA ARG A 181 3.00 -5.71 -2.43
C ARG A 181 3.17 -6.37 -1.08
N PHE A 182 4.40 -6.73 -0.74
CA PHE A 182 4.79 -7.20 0.58
C PHE A 182 5.15 -6.00 1.46
N HIS A 183 4.36 -5.73 2.51
CA HIS A 183 4.41 -4.53 3.35
C HIS A 183 5.01 -4.76 4.76
N ARG A 184 5.63 -3.72 5.36
CA ARG A 184 6.56 -3.78 6.51
C ARG A 184 5.98 -4.15 7.87
N ASP A 185 4.74 -3.78 8.13
CA ASP A 185 4.11 -3.97 9.44
C ASP A 185 2.88 -4.91 9.36
N PRO A 186 2.89 -6.05 10.07
CA PRO A 186 4.00 -6.62 10.88
C PRO A 186 5.19 -7.12 10.03
N GLY A 187 4.96 -7.35 8.74
CA GLY A 187 5.93 -7.84 7.77
C GLY A 187 6.00 -9.36 7.69
N ILE A 188 6.39 -9.86 6.52
CA ILE A 188 6.42 -11.30 6.23
C ILE A 188 7.83 -11.81 6.46
N ASN A 189 7.98 -12.84 7.30
CA ASN A 189 9.26 -13.50 7.48
C ASN A 189 9.63 -14.23 6.17
N VAL A 190 10.81 -13.94 5.62
CA VAL A 190 11.26 -14.58 4.37
C VAL A 190 11.32 -16.10 4.49
N SER A 191 11.70 -16.67 5.64
CA SER A 191 11.81 -18.13 5.77
C SER A 191 10.46 -18.81 5.62
N PHE A 192 9.41 -18.21 6.17
CA PHE A 192 8.03 -18.64 5.99
C PHE A 192 7.59 -18.48 4.53
N LEU A 193 7.88 -17.31 3.95
CA LEU A 193 7.57 -17.01 2.55
C LEU A 193 8.22 -18.01 1.59
N CYS A 194 9.50 -18.32 1.80
CA CYS A 194 10.24 -19.32 1.03
C CYS A 194 9.62 -20.71 1.18
N ALA A 195 9.27 -21.15 2.39
CA ALA A 195 8.64 -22.46 2.58
C ALA A 195 7.28 -22.55 1.85
N GLN A 196 6.48 -21.49 1.89
CA GLN A 196 5.21 -21.43 1.15
C GLN A 196 5.44 -21.41 -0.37
N ILE A 197 6.41 -20.65 -0.85
CA ILE A 197 6.77 -20.56 -2.26
C ILE A 197 7.33 -21.88 -2.80
N GLU A 198 8.19 -22.55 -2.03
CA GLU A 198 8.66 -23.89 -2.35
C GLU A 198 7.49 -24.87 -2.40
N THR A 199 6.51 -24.73 -1.50
CA THR A 199 5.27 -25.51 -1.54
C THR A 199 4.48 -25.22 -2.82
N PHE A 200 4.33 -23.95 -3.21
CA PHE A 200 3.65 -23.57 -4.46
C PHE A 200 4.36 -24.13 -5.68
N GLU A 201 5.70 -24.06 -5.72
CA GLU A 201 6.49 -24.63 -6.80
C GLU A 201 6.34 -26.15 -6.89
N ASN A 202 6.47 -26.85 -5.75
CA ASN A 202 6.32 -28.31 -5.67
C ASN A 202 4.91 -28.78 -6.05
N THR A 203 3.90 -27.96 -5.75
CA THR A 203 2.50 -28.22 -6.12
C THR A 203 2.12 -27.68 -7.50
N LYS A 204 3.06 -27.06 -8.22
CA LYS A 204 2.86 -26.41 -9.52
C LYS A 204 1.75 -25.34 -9.51
N LEU A 205 1.54 -24.71 -8.35
CA LEU A 205 0.65 -23.57 -8.19
C LEU A 205 1.40 -22.32 -8.65
N LEU A 206 0.92 -21.73 -9.75
CA LEU A 206 1.49 -20.51 -10.33
C LEU A 206 0.41 -19.43 -10.42
N ASN A 207 0.78 -18.19 -10.13
CA ASN A 207 -0.08 -17.04 -10.39
C ASN A 207 0.45 -16.26 -11.60
N SER A 208 -0.13 -16.57 -12.76
CA SER A 208 0.26 -15.96 -14.05
C SER A 208 -0.31 -14.56 -14.27
N ALA A 209 -1.07 -14.03 -13.32
CA ALA A 209 -1.65 -12.69 -13.40
C ALA A 209 -0.70 -11.62 -12.87
N VAL A 210 0.16 -11.98 -11.92
CA VAL A 210 1.02 -11.02 -11.22
C VAL A 210 2.12 -10.52 -12.16
N GLU A 211 2.03 -9.24 -12.52
CA GLU A 211 2.99 -8.56 -13.38
C GLU A 211 3.93 -7.64 -12.59
N PHE A 212 3.58 -7.30 -11.34
CA PHE A 212 4.37 -6.39 -10.50
C PHE A 212 4.49 -6.91 -9.08
N ILE A 213 5.72 -7.19 -8.66
CA ILE A 213 6.09 -7.50 -7.28
C ILE A 213 6.71 -6.27 -6.62
N VAL A 214 6.18 -5.88 -5.47
CA VAL A 214 6.76 -4.85 -4.61
C VAL A 214 7.19 -5.50 -3.30
N ALA A 215 8.49 -5.54 -3.02
CA ALA A 215 9.05 -6.11 -1.81
C ALA A 215 9.54 -4.99 -0.90
N GLN A 216 8.69 -4.49 0.01
CA GLN A 216 9.06 -3.43 0.96
C GLN A 216 9.16 -3.92 2.41
N GLY A 217 8.42 -4.97 2.76
CA GLY A 217 8.28 -5.43 4.13
C GLY A 217 8.42 -6.92 4.35
N ILE A 218 9.43 -7.45 3.70
CA ILE A 218 9.86 -8.81 3.90
C ILE A 218 11.04 -8.74 4.88
N HIS A 219 10.97 -9.45 6.00
CA HIS A 219 11.99 -9.41 7.05
C HIS A 219 12.98 -10.56 6.88
N PRO A 220 14.29 -10.30 6.76
CA PRO A 220 15.31 -11.35 6.65
C PRO A 220 15.33 -12.16 7.95
N GLY A 221 14.67 -13.31 7.94
CA GLY A 221 14.55 -14.17 9.12
C GLY A 221 15.74 -15.10 9.32
N ILE A 222 16.46 -15.42 8.24
CA ILE A 222 17.66 -16.25 8.22
C ILE A 222 18.62 -15.72 7.14
N GLU A 223 19.90 -16.02 7.28
CA GLU A 223 20.94 -15.72 6.28
C GLU A 223 20.55 -16.26 4.89
N ASN A 224 20.87 -15.53 3.81
CA ASN A 224 20.53 -15.88 2.43
C ASN A 224 19.01 -16.01 2.10
N SER A 225 18.12 -15.62 3.01
CA SER A 225 16.68 -15.79 2.77
C SER A 225 16.17 -14.93 1.62
N GLY A 226 16.60 -13.67 1.52
CA GLY A 226 16.17 -12.76 0.45
C GLY A 226 16.58 -13.23 -0.95
N ILE A 227 17.79 -13.77 -1.12
CA ILE A 227 18.24 -14.32 -2.41
C ILE A 227 17.50 -15.62 -2.76
N ARG A 228 17.18 -16.47 -1.76
CA ARG A 228 16.32 -17.63 -1.97
C ARG A 228 14.96 -17.20 -2.48
N PHE A 229 14.31 -16.24 -1.82
CA PHE A 229 13.03 -15.70 -2.27
C PHE A 229 13.10 -15.18 -3.71
N LEU A 230 14.12 -14.40 -4.03
CA LEU A 230 14.34 -13.86 -5.38
C LEU A 230 14.43 -14.97 -6.45
N ARG A 231 15.16 -16.06 -6.17
CA ARG A 231 15.34 -17.19 -7.10
C ARG A 231 14.04 -17.93 -7.43
N HIS A 232 13.08 -17.96 -6.50
CA HIS A 232 11.80 -18.64 -6.70
C HIS A 232 10.71 -17.76 -7.33
N LEU A 233 10.89 -16.42 -7.38
CA LEU A 233 9.86 -15.51 -7.89
C LEU A 233 9.38 -15.87 -9.30
N LYS A 234 10.30 -16.20 -10.21
CA LYS A 234 9.94 -16.55 -11.60
C LYS A 234 9.10 -17.81 -11.72
N ASN A 235 9.25 -18.74 -10.77
CA ASN A 235 8.51 -20.00 -10.77
C ASN A 235 7.07 -19.74 -10.36
N VAL A 236 6.84 -18.95 -9.31
CA VAL A 236 5.49 -18.64 -8.79
C VAL A 236 4.78 -17.59 -9.65
N PHE A 237 5.50 -16.59 -10.16
CA PHE A 237 4.95 -15.44 -10.89
C PHE A 237 5.55 -15.36 -12.30
N PRO A 238 5.24 -16.28 -13.22
CA PRO A 238 5.89 -16.38 -14.52
C PRO A 238 5.64 -15.17 -15.44
N ALA A 239 4.58 -14.40 -15.20
CA ALA A 239 4.24 -13.20 -15.96
C ALA A 239 4.85 -11.90 -15.40
N MET A 240 5.67 -11.98 -14.34
CA MET A 240 6.24 -10.80 -13.69
C MET A 240 7.08 -9.98 -14.68
N LYS A 241 6.78 -8.68 -14.74
CA LYS A 241 7.48 -7.70 -15.60
C LYS A 241 8.11 -6.55 -14.82
N ASN A 242 7.77 -6.39 -13.55
CA ASN A 242 8.17 -5.22 -12.76
C ASN A 242 8.52 -5.65 -11.34
N ILE A 243 9.65 -5.15 -10.83
CA ILE A 243 10.05 -5.31 -9.44
C ILE A 243 10.38 -3.95 -8.84
N PHE A 244 9.81 -3.71 -7.65
CA PHE A 244 10.29 -2.70 -6.71
C PHE A 244 10.82 -3.43 -5.49
N TRP A 245 12.10 -3.26 -5.19
CA TRP A 245 12.77 -3.96 -4.12
C TRP A 245 13.33 -2.99 -3.10
N ASP A 246 12.92 -3.14 -1.85
CA ASP A 246 13.55 -2.45 -0.73
C ASP A 246 14.71 -3.31 -0.22
N TRP A 247 15.91 -2.73 -0.19
CA TRP A 247 17.10 -3.48 0.21
C TRP A 247 17.01 -4.02 1.63
N SER A 248 16.17 -3.43 2.49
CA SER A 248 15.92 -3.94 3.85
C SER A 248 15.46 -5.39 3.87
N VAL A 249 14.92 -5.90 2.76
CA VAL A 249 14.52 -7.30 2.58
C VAL A 249 15.71 -8.26 2.58
N MET A 250 16.85 -7.81 2.07
CA MET A 250 18.10 -8.58 2.05
C MET A 250 18.83 -8.45 3.39
N MET A 251 19.03 -7.20 3.80
CA MET A 251 19.70 -6.87 5.06
C MET A 251 19.18 -5.52 5.55
N PRO A 252 18.95 -5.35 6.88
CA PRO A 252 18.41 -4.10 7.42
C PRO A 252 19.26 -2.87 7.09
N THR A 253 20.57 -3.08 6.98
CA THR A 253 21.57 -2.05 6.70
C THR A 253 22.63 -2.60 5.77
N LEU A 254 22.93 -1.86 4.70
CA LEU A 254 24.05 -2.16 3.81
C LEU A 254 25.33 -1.51 4.35
N SER A 255 26.17 -2.29 5.01
CA SER A 255 27.42 -1.83 5.63
C SER A 255 28.69 -2.18 4.85
N GLN A 256 28.60 -3.07 3.86
CA GLN A 256 29.73 -3.50 3.02
C GLN A 256 29.23 -4.16 1.73
N VAL A 257 30.05 -4.19 0.69
CA VAL A 257 29.83 -4.98 -0.53
C VAL A 257 30.56 -6.31 -0.40
N ASN A 258 29.85 -7.35 0.02
CA ASN A 258 30.37 -8.72 0.11
C ASN A 258 29.84 -9.60 -1.04
N ASP A 259 30.30 -10.85 -1.09
CA ASP A 259 29.87 -11.81 -2.12
C ASP A 259 28.35 -12.00 -2.15
N GLU A 260 27.66 -11.98 -1.00
CA GLU A 260 26.19 -12.10 -0.93
C GLU A 260 25.48 -10.90 -1.59
N VAL A 261 25.95 -9.68 -1.37
CA VAL A 261 25.43 -8.47 -2.03
C VAL A 261 25.61 -8.60 -3.54
N ILE A 262 26.80 -8.96 -4.00
CA ILE A 262 27.13 -9.12 -5.42
C ILE A 262 26.27 -10.22 -6.06
N ASP A 263 26.12 -11.37 -5.41
CA ASP A 263 25.27 -12.47 -5.87
C ASP A 263 23.81 -12.06 -5.99
N CYS A 264 23.30 -11.26 -5.04
CA CYS A 264 21.94 -10.75 -5.10
C CYS A 264 21.74 -9.78 -6.28
N LEU A 265 22.67 -8.85 -6.50
CA LEU A 265 22.63 -7.93 -7.64
C LEU A 265 22.71 -8.69 -8.98
N ASN A 266 23.56 -9.71 -9.06
CA ASN A 266 23.68 -10.60 -10.21
C ASN A 266 22.35 -11.34 -10.47
N GLU A 267 21.70 -11.82 -9.42
CA GLU A 267 20.41 -12.50 -9.50
C GLU A 267 19.29 -11.56 -9.99
N PHE A 268 19.25 -10.29 -9.54
CA PHE A 268 18.32 -9.30 -10.11
C PHE A 268 18.53 -9.07 -11.60
N SER A 269 19.79 -8.94 -12.03
CA SER A 269 20.15 -8.77 -13.44
C SER A 269 19.72 -9.96 -14.28
N ARG A 270 19.97 -11.18 -13.77
CA ARG A 270 19.56 -12.43 -14.39
C ARG A 270 18.04 -12.50 -14.54
N LEU A 271 17.31 -12.25 -13.45
CA LEU A 271 15.85 -12.24 -13.42
C LEU A 271 15.26 -11.23 -14.42
N TYR A 272 15.81 -10.01 -14.44
CA TYR A 272 15.42 -8.96 -15.39
C TYR A 272 15.55 -9.40 -16.84
N LYS A 273 16.68 -10.01 -17.19
CA LYS A 273 16.98 -10.47 -18.55
C LYS A 273 16.16 -11.69 -18.94
N GLU A 274 16.10 -12.72 -18.09
CA GLU A 274 15.36 -13.96 -18.34
C GLU A 274 13.87 -13.70 -18.55
N MET A 275 13.28 -12.80 -17.74
CA MET A 275 11.83 -12.54 -17.80
C MET A 275 11.45 -11.43 -18.79
N GLY A 276 12.42 -10.76 -19.41
CA GLY A 276 12.16 -9.61 -20.29
C GLY A 276 11.35 -8.54 -19.56
N MET A 277 11.88 -8.07 -18.43
CA MET A 277 11.22 -7.12 -17.53
C MET A 277 11.22 -5.70 -18.10
N ASN A 278 10.22 -4.92 -17.67
CA ASN A 278 10.01 -3.52 -18.05
C ASN A 278 10.47 -2.54 -16.97
N LEU A 279 10.70 -3.02 -15.75
CA LEU A 279 11.12 -2.22 -14.61
C LEU A 279 11.85 -3.09 -13.57
N LEU A 280 13.06 -2.70 -13.21
CA LEU A 280 13.76 -3.13 -11.99
C LEU A 280 14.10 -1.87 -11.20
N SER A 281 13.70 -1.84 -9.94
CA SER A 281 14.02 -0.75 -9.05
C SER A 281 14.43 -1.28 -7.68
N ILE A 282 15.49 -0.69 -7.11
CA ILE A 282 16.06 -1.09 -5.83
C ILE A 282 16.30 0.15 -4.98
N LEU A 283 15.69 0.19 -3.79
CA LEU A 283 15.84 1.27 -2.82
C LEU A 283 16.81 0.83 -1.71
N PHE A 284 17.98 1.47 -1.66
CA PHE A 284 19.02 1.21 -0.68
C PHE A 284 18.95 2.24 0.46
N PHE A 285 18.85 1.76 1.70
CA PHE A 285 18.99 2.60 2.89
C PHE A 285 20.47 2.78 3.22
N MET A 286 20.93 4.03 3.27
CA MET A 286 22.27 4.35 3.76
C MET A 286 22.18 4.58 5.27
N SER A 287 23.12 4.01 6.04
CA SER A 287 23.04 4.01 7.51
C SER A 287 24.05 4.93 8.22
N SER A 288 25.14 5.35 7.55
CA SER A 288 26.20 6.15 8.19
C SER A 288 27.18 6.78 7.20
N GLU A 289 28.20 7.46 7.73
CA GLU A 289 29.44 7.79 7.01
C GLU A 289 30.04 6.51 6.38
N GLY A 290 30.59 6.63 5.16
CA GLY A 290 31.10 5.51 4.35
C GLY A 290 30.07 4.85 3.42
N SER A 291 28.77 5.10 3.60
CA SER A 291 27.75 4.57 2.69
C SER A 291 27.87 5.11 1.26
N GLU A 292 28.47 6.27 1.04
CA GLU A 292 28.66 6.82 -0.32
C GLU A 292 29.65 5.96 -1.13
N GLU A 293 30.78 5.55 -0.54
CA GLU A 293 31.77 4.68 -1.19
C GLU A 293 31.19 3.30 -1.53
N ILE A 294 30.43 2.72 -0.60
CA ILE A 294 29.71 1.46 -0.80
C ILE A 294 28.74 1.57 -1.97
N MET A 295 28.01 2.69 -2.07
CA MET A 295 27.05 2.90 -3.14
C MET A 295 27.73 3.14 -4.49
N ASP A 296 28.91 3.76 -4.52
CA ASP A 296 29.73 3.88 -5.73
C ASP A 296 30.22 2.50 -6.22
N GLU A 297 30.62 1.61 -5.32
CA GLU A 297 30.97 0.22 -5.66
C GLU A 297 29.77 -0.54 -6.23
N ILE A 298 28.60 -0.43 -5.59
CA ILE A 298 27.35 -1.02 -6.09
C ILE A 298 26.98 -0.46 -7.46
N TRP A 299 27.09 0.86 -7.65
CA TRP A 299 26.79 1.49 -8.93
C TRP A 299 27.71 0.97 -10.03
N LYS A 300 29.03 0.94 -9.79
CA LYS A 300 30.00 0.37 -10.74
C LYS A 300 29.65 -1.06 -11.13
N HIS A 301 29.24 -1.88 -10.16
CA HIS A 301 28.81 -3.26 -10.43
C HIS A 301 27.53 -3.32 -11.27
N LEU A 302 26.51 -2.54 -10.90
CA LEU A 302 25.24 -2.45 -11.62
C LEU A 302 25.39 -1.94 -13.06
N GLU A 303 26.33 -1.02 -13.32
CA GLU A 303 26.63 -0.54 -14.67
C GLU A 303 27.11 -1.67 -15.59
N THR A 304 27.85 -2.66 -15.06
CA THR A 304 28.32 -3.81 -15.85
C THR A 304 27.17 -4.62 -16.46
N PHE A 305 25.97 -4.55 -15.88
CA PHE A 305 24.81 -5.29 -16.36
C PHE A 305 24.23 -4.74 -17.66
N ASN A 306 24.55 -3.49 -18.01
CA ASN A 306 24.08 -2.79 -19.21
C ASN A 306 22.55 -2.82 -19.34
N LEU A 307 21.83 -2.55 -18.25
CA LEU A 307 20.37 -2.53 -18.25
C LEU A 307 19.83 -1.25 -18.93
N PRO A 308 18.70 -1.30 -19.65
CA PRO A 308 18.14 -0.14 -20.34
C PRO A 308 17.81 1.02 -19.40
N ASN A 309 18.21 2.24 -19.78
CA ASN A 309 17.94 3.47 -19.03
C ASN A 309 18.35 3.41 -17.54
N ALA A 310 19.35 2.59 -17.20
CA ALA A 310 19.82 2.43 -15.83
C ALA A 310 20.31 3.75 -15.25
N ARG A 311 19.88 4.06 -14.03
CA ARG A 311 20.31 5.26 -13.29
C ARG A 311 20.22 5.04 -11.78
N MET A 312 21.06 5.75 -11.06
CA MET A 312 21.03 5.82 -9.61
C MET A 312 20.79 7.26 -9.14
N ARG A 313 19.92 7.44 -8.16
CA ARG A 313 19.53 8.76 -7.63
C ARG A 313 19.59 8.79 -6.11
N ARG A 314 20.08 9.89 -5.55
CA ARG A 314 19.99 10.19 -4.13
C ARG A 314 18.58 10.69 -3.82
N VAL A 315 17.96 10.16 -2.76
CA VAL A 315 16.61 10.52 -2.32
C VAL A 315 16.69 11.07 -0.90
N ILE A 316 16.15 12.28 -0.73
CA ILE A 316 16.09 12.98 0.55
C ILE A 316 14.71 12.74 1.17
N ARG A 317 14.64 12.45 2.46
CA ARG A 317 13.38 12.32 3.21
C ARG A 317 12.96 13.66 3.83
N ASP A 318 11.68 13.98 3.77
CA ASP A 318 11.11 15.17 4.43
C ASP A 318 10.70 14.95 5.89
N ASP A 319 10.52 13.70 6.31
CA ASP A 319 9.94 13.34 7.61
C ASP A 319 10.96 13.26 8.76
N LYS A 320 12.26 13.41 8.47
CA LYS A 320 13.32 13.47 9.48
C LYS A 320 14.24 14.67 9.21
N PRO A 321 14.14 15.75 10.02
CA PRO A 321 15.02 16.90 9.87
C PRO A 321 16.45 16.47 10.17
N HIS A 322 17.37 16.81 9.26
CA HIS A 322 18.83 16.81 9.42
C HIS A 322 19.43 15.73 10.34
N HIS A 323 19.97 14.65 9.72
CA HIS A 323 20.94 13.66 10.25
C HIS A 323 20.62 12.19 9.89
N CYS A 324 19.57 11.92 9.12
CA CYS A 324 19.40 10.57 8.55
C CYS A 324 20.10 10.50 7.18
N PRO A 325 20.91 9.47 6.91
CA PRO A 325 21.53 9.33 5.60
C PRO A 325 20.43 9.13 4.53
N PRO A 326 20.65 9.63 3.31
CA PRO A 326 19.67 9.56 2.22
C PRO A 326 19.44 8.12 1.78
N TYR A 327 18.39 7.85 1.01
CA TYR A 327 18.33 6.61 0.24
C TYR A 327 19.09 6.77 -1.07
N MET A 328 19.63 5.66 -1.59
CA MET A 328 20.03 5.58 -2.98
C MET A 328 19.04 4.72 -3.73
N PHE A 329 18.58 5.21 -4.87
CA PHE A 329 17.53 4.59 -5.63
C PHE A 329 18.01 4.23 -7.02
N PHE A 330 18.19 2.94 -7.26
CA PHE A 330 18.51 2.37 -8.56
C PHE A 330 17.22 2.09 -9.32
N MET A 331 17.22 2.43 -10.61
CA MET A 331 16.12 2.14 -11.53
C MET A 331 16.66 1.76 -12.90
N ALA A 332 16.05 0.76 -13.55
CA ALA A 332 16.31 0.36 -14.94
C ALA A 332 15.02 -0.19 -15.58
N GLY A 333 14.91 -0.14 -16.92
CA GLY A 333 13.67 -0.48 -17.63
C GLY A 333 13.22 0.52 -18.71
N THR A 334 11.91 0.55 -18.92
CA THR A 334 11.24 1.46 -19.86
C THR A 334 11.20 2.90 -19.33
N SER A 335 11.52 3.88 -20.18
CA SER A 335 11.57 5.30 -19.77
C SER A 335 10.27 5.78 -19.13
N GLU A 336 9.12 5.31 -19.61
CA GLU A 336 7.80 5.64 -19.05
C GLU A 336 7.67 5.27 -17.56
N LYS A 337 7.99 4.02 -17.20
CA LYS A 337 7.85 3.54 -15.82
C LYS A 337 8.89 4.15 -14.90
N ILE A 338 10.14 4.25 -15.36
CA ILE A 338 11.23 4.82 -14.58
C ILE A 338 10.96 6.30 -14.28
N ASN A 339 10.41 7.08 -15.22
CA ASN A 339 10.11 8.50 -14.99
C ASN A 339 8.99 8.69 -13.96
N ARG A 340 7.94 7.86 -14.00
CA ARG A 340 6.87 7.92 -12.98
C ARG A 340 7.37 7.56 -11.60
N LEU A 341 8.21 6.54 -11.53
CA LEU A 341 8.76 6.08 -10.26
C LEU A 341 9.78 7.07 -9.69
N GLU A 342 10.61 7.69 -10.54
CA GLU A 342 11.50 8.79 -10.14
C GLU A 342 10.70 10.00 -9.61
N LYS A 343 9.59 10.38 -10.27
CA LYS A 343 8.72 11.43 -9.78
C LYS A 343 8.21 11.14 -8.35
N ILE A 344 7.66 9.95 -8.12
CA ILE A 344 7.10 9.57 -6.81
C ILE A 344 8.21 9.51 -5.74
N VAL A 345 9.29 8.78 -6.01
CA VAL A 345 10.29 8.47 -4.98
C VAL A 345 11.27 9.62 -4.79
N CYS A 346 11.74 10.26 -5.87
CA CYS A 346 12.80 11.27 -5.81
C CYS A 346 12.24 12.70 -5.71
N GLU A 347 11.25 13.06 -6.54
CA GLU A 347 10.72 14.44 -6.59
C GLU A 347 9.71 14.70 -5.46
N GLU A 348 8.75 13.79 -5.31
CA GLU A 348 7.73 13.84 -4.25
C GLU A 348 8.24 13.25 -2.92
N ARG A 349 9.44 12.65 -2.92
CA ARG A 349 10.15 12.13 -1.73
C ARG A 349 9.40 11.03 -0.98
N ILE A 350 8.59 10.24 -1.69
CA ILE A 350 7.81 9.14 -1.13
C ILE A 350 8.65 7.86 -1.21
N VAL A 351 9.38 7.56 -0.12
CA VAL A 351 10.28 6.39 -0.03
C VAL A 351 9.54 5.09 0.28
N GLU A 352 8.30 5.17 0.72
CA GLU A 352 7.41 4.02 0.91
C GLU A 352 6.11 4.19 0.08
N PRO A 353 6.18 4.15 -1.26
CA PRO A 353 4.98 4.22 -2.09
C PRO A 353 4.01 3.09 -1.74
N ASP A 354 2.71 3.35 -1.84
CA ASP A 354 1.66 2.35 -1.64
C ASP A 354 0.97 1.94 -2.95
N LEU A 355 -0.08 1.12 -2.86
CA LEU A 355 -0.82 0.61 -4.02
C LEU A 355 -1.32 1.71 -4.98
N ARG A 356 -1.62 2.92 -4.49
CA ARG A 356 -2.07 4.05 -5.32
C ARG A 356 -0.96 4.54 -6.25
N HIS A 357 0.25 4.57 -5.72
CA HIS A 357 1.44 5.00 -6.46
C HIS A 357 1.82 3.94 -7.50
N PHE A 358 1.78 2.67 -7.11
CA PHE A 358 2.15 1.59 -8.02
C PHE A 358 1.13 1.35 -9.14
N ILE A 359 -0.17 1.56 -8.90
CA ILE A 359 -1.14 1.51 -10.00
C ILE A 359 -0.90 2.62 -11.02
N TYR A 360 -0.49 3.81 -10.59
CA TYR A 360 -0.15 4.91 -11.49
C TYR A 360 1.09 4.57 -12.34
N ILE A 361 2.07 3.90 -11.74
CA ILE A 361 3.24 3.38 -12.48
C ILE A 361 2.82 2.37 -13.53
N GLN A 362 1.89 1.45 -13.22
CA GLN A 362 1.35 0.49 -14.19
C GLN A 362 0.47 1.15 -15.26
N ASN A 363 -0.34 2.15 -14.88
CA ASN A 363 -1.30 2.78 -15.76
C ASN A 363 -1.48 4.28 -15.43
N ARG A 364 -0.93 5.16 -16.30
CA ARG A 364 -1.05 6.63 -16.15
C ARG A 364 -2.48 7.17 -16.12
N THR A 365 -3.46 6.46 -16.67
CA THR A 365 -4.84 6.98 -16.69
C THR A 365 -5.47 6.95 -15.30
N ILE A 366 -4.84 6.26 -14.34
CA ILE A 366 -5.25 6.13 -12.95
C ILE A 366 -4.35 7.04 -12.10
N ASP A 367 -4.58 8.35 -12.19
CA ASP A 367 -3.86 9.37 -11.42
C ASP A 367 -4.72 9.84 -10.23
N ILE A 368 -4.74 9.01 -9.19
CA ILE A 368 -5.55 9.21 -7.98
C ILE A 368 -4.70 9.12 -6.71
N TYR A 369 -3.38 8.99 -6.86
CA TYR A 369 -2.46 8.93 -5.73
C TYR A 369 -2.29 10.30 -5.05
N ASN A 370 -2.41 11.39 -5.83
CA ASN A 370 -2.45 12.77 -5.35
C ASN A 370 -3.89 13.26 -5.12
N SER A 371 -4.56 12.74 -4.09
CA SER A 371 -5.88 13.25 -3.70
C SER A 371 -5.77 14.51 -2.83
N GLU A 372 -6.16 15.66 -3.39
CA GLU A 372 -6.25 16.92 -2.62
C GLU A 372 -7.59 17.05 -1.86
N ASN A 373 -8.64 16.35 -2.28
CA ASN A 373 -9.97 16.38 -1.65
C ASN A 373 -10.07 15.35 -0.52
N ILE A 374 -9.73 15.77 0.71
CA ILE A 374 -9.67 14.89 1.89
C ILE A 374 -10.80 15.22 2.88
N TYR A 375 -11.55 14.18 3.27
CA TYR A 375 -12.59 14.20 4.27
C TYR A 375 -12.25 13.21 5.38
N GLU A 376 -12.37 13.61 6.64
CA GLU A 376 -12.08 12.76 7.79
C GLU A 376 -13.30 12.59 8.69
N PHE A 377 -13.81 11.37 8.73
CA PHE A 377 -14.88 10.95 9.64
C PHE A 377 -14.28 10.53 10.98
N MET A 378 -14.69 11.24 12.03
CA MET A 378 -14.14 11.10 13.38
C MET A 378 -15.19 10.70 14.43
N GLY A 379 -16.38 10.29 13.98
CA GLY A 379 -17.51 9.87 14.82
C GLY A 379 -18.64 10.92 14.87
N PHE A 380 -19.79 10.52 15.40
CA PHE A 380 -20.98 11.39 15.45
C PHE A 380 -20.96 12.43 16.58
N ASP A 381 -20.19 12.19 17.65
CA ASP A 381 -20.23 12.99 18.89
C ASP A 381 -19.12 14.05 18.99
N PHE A 382 -18.40 14.36 17.90
CA PHE A 382 -17.37 15.39 17.91
C PHE A 382 -18.02 16.78 18.01
N LYS A 383 -18.04 17.35 19.22
CA LYS A 383 -18.53 18.70 19.49
C LYS A 383 -17.53 19.72 18.95
N ILE A 384 -18.04 20.68 18.19
CA ILE A 384 -17.36 21.94 17.91
C ILE A 384 -17.44 22.73 19.21
N ASP A 385 -16.42 22.64 20.05
CA ASP A 385 -16.21 23.67 21.07
C ASP A 385 -15.68 24.89 20.31
N GLY A 386 -16.55 25.90 20.21
CA GLY A 386 -16.39 27.08 19.35
C GLY A 386 -15.35 28.07 19.81
#